data_AF-A0A4V3AM33-F1
#
_entry.id   AF-A0A4V3AM33-F1
#
_cell.length_a   1.000
_cell.length_b   1.000
_cell.length_c   1.000
_cell.angle_alpha   90.00
_cell.angle_beta   90.00
_cell.angle_gamma   90.00
#
_symmetry.space_group_name_H-M   'P 1'
#
loop_
_entity.id
_entity.type
_entity.pdbx_description
1 polymer ?
#
loop_
_entity_poly.entity_id
_entity_poly.type
_entity_poly.pdbx_seq_one_letter_code
_entity_poly.pdbx_strand_id
1 'polypeptide(L)'
;MPPETDVTQRIDFRPAGALIAATEQTRAFIRRTYTGLGTDGFDPSDTRASLHRHFEVDRYYIVHADIDAMAKDGKMTAKDTTRAIKLYKRDQDKPDLLGV
;
A
#
# COMPACT_ATOMS: atom_id res chain seq x y z
N MET A 1 -17.29 14.84 -20.51
CA MET A 1 -17.05 14.09 -19.26
C MET A 1 -16.90 12.63 -19.66
N PRO A 2 -15.77 11.96 -19.40
CA PRO A 2 -15.66 10.54 -19.73
C PRO A 2 -16.73 9.76 -18.94
N PRO A 3 -17.36 8.72 -19.52
CA PRO A 3 -18.31 7.90 -18.80
C PRO A 3 -17.62 7.31 -17.57
N GLU A 4 -18.27 7.38 -16.41
CA GLU A 4 -17.76 6.77 -15.19
C GLU A 4 -17.49 5.28 -15.46
N THR A 5 -16.26 4.86 -15.18
CA THR A 5 -15.80 3.48 -15.42
C THR A 5 -16.28 2.58 -14.27
N ASP A 6 -16.58 1.31 -14.53
CA ASP A 6 -17.05 0.31 -13.53
C ASP A 6 -16.22 0.32 -12.23
N VAL A 7 -14.91 0.55 -12.37
CA VAL A 7 -13.96 0.60 -11.25
C VAL A 7 -14.24 1.77 -10.30
N THR A 8 -14.55 2.97 -10.82
CA THR A 8 -14.86 4.15 -9.98
C THR A 8 -16.13 3.90 -9.17
N GLN A 9 -17.18 3.39 -9.81
CA GLN A 9 -18.44 3.10 -9.13
C GLN A 9 -18.26 2.06 -8.01
N ARG A 10 -17.53 0.97 -8.27
CA ARG A 10 -17.30 -0.08 -7.26
C ARG A 10 -16.47 0.38 -6.07
N ILE A 11 -15.62 1.40 -6.24
CA ILE A 11 -14.80 1.95 -5.16
C ILE A 11 -15.60 2.94 -4.31
N ASP A 12 -16.49 3.73 -4.93
CA ASP A 12 -17.31 4.71 -4.22
C ASP A 12 -18.34 4.06 -3.29
N PHE A 13 -18.80 2.84 -3.59
CA PHE A 13 -19.66 2.07 -2.69
C PHE A 13 -18.94 1.40 -1.51
N ARG A 14 -17.60 1.46 -1.43
CA ARG A 14 -16.85 0.90 -0.31
C ARG A 14 -16.78 1.88 0.87
N PRO A 15 -16.76 1.35 2.12
CA PRO A 15 -16.68 2.18 3.31
C PRO A 15 -15.47 3.12 3.29
N ALA A 16 -15.55 4.18 4.08
CA ALA A 16 -14.55 5.22 4.02
C ALA A 16 -13.17 4.74 4.54
N GLY A 17 -12.13 4.83 3.71
CA GLY A 17 -10.76 4.37 4.03
C GLY A 17 -9.78 4.61 2.89
N ALA A 18 -8.50 4.31 3.11
CA ALA A 18 -7.50 4.34 2.04
C ALA A 18 -7.64 3.09 1.16
N LEU A 19 -7.30 3.24 -0.12
CA LEU A 19 -7.35 2.13 -1.07
C LEU A 19 -5.92 1.64 -1.36
N ILE A 20 -5.68 0.36 -1.09
CA ILE A 20 -4.43 -0.33 -1.41
C ILE A 20 -4.67 -1.22 -2.61
N ALA A 21 -3.84 -1.09 -3.64
CA ALA A 21 -3.90 -1.97 -4.80
C ALA A 21 -2.52 -2.31 -5.36
N ALA A 22 -2.47 -3.37 -6.16
CA ALA A 22 -1.23 -3.90 -6.72
C ALA A 22 -0.77 -3.20 -8.01
N THR A 23 -1.49 -2.18 -8.50
CA THR A 23 -1.19 -1.55 -9.79
C THR A 23 -1.58 -0.08 -9.89
N GLU A 24 -0.58 0.76 -10.18
CA GLU A 24 -0.75 2.19 -10.42
C GLU A 24 -1.61 2.53 -11.65
N GLN A 25 -1.86 1.58 -12.55
CA GLN A 25 -2.67 1.83 -13.76
C GLN A 25 -4.09 2.34 -13.45
N THR A 26 -4.62 1.97 -12.28
CA THR A 26 -5.96 2.38 -11.85
C THR A 26 -5.99 3.74 -11.15
N ARG A 27 -4.83 4.33 -10.82
CA ARG A 27 -4.71 5.56 -10.03
C ARG A 27 -5.53 6.72 -10.58
N ALA A 28 -5.51 6.89 -11.91
CA ALA A 28 -6.20 8.00 -12.59
C ALA A 28 -7.74 7.99 -12.38
N PHE A 29 -8.32 6.84 -12.05
CA PHE A 29 -9.76 6.66 -11.88
C PHE A 29 -10.20 6.71 -10.41
N ILE A 30 -9.26 6.89 -9.47
CA ILE A 30 -9.48 6.79 -8.03
C ILE A 30 -9.40 8.19 -7.41
N ARG A 31 -10.54 8.72 -6.98
CA ARG A 31 -10.68 10.06 -6.37
C ARG A 31 -10.35 10.11 -4.86
N ARG A 32 -9.74 9.06 -4.34
CA ARG A 32 -9.41 8.87 -2.92
C ARG A 32 -7.91 8.75 -2.73
N THR A 33 -7.45 8.80 -1.49
CA THR A 33 -6.07 8.45 -1.14
C THR A 33 -5.80 7.00 -1.53
N TYR A 34 -4.72 6.82 -2.28
CA TYR A 34 -4.35 5.58 -2.92
C TYR A 34 -2.88 5.32 -2.66
N THR A 35 -2.54 4.07 -2.37
CA THR A 35 -1.16 3.62 -2.24
C THR A 35 -1.00 2.32 -3.01
N GLY A 36 -0.15 2.34 -4.03
CA GLY A 36 0.28 1.15 -4.75
C GLY A 36 1.32 0.39 -3.93
N LEU A 37 1.16 -0.93 -3.83
CA LEU A 37 2.23 -1.84 -3.38
C LEU A 37 2.59 -2.74 -4.56
N GLY A 38 3.86 -2.75 -4.93
CA GLY A 38 4.37 -3.45 -6.11
C GLY A 38 5.49 -4.40 -5.76
N THR A 39 5.70 -5.39 -6.62
CA THR A 39 6.87 -6.28 -6.59
C THR A 39 7.91 -5.76 -7.57
N ASP A 40 8.24 -4.48 -7.47
CA ASP A 40 9.25 -3.86 -8.33
C ASP A 40 10.64 -4.29 -7.86
N GLY A 41 11.53 -4.64 -8.78
CA GLY A 41 12.87 -5.16 -8.49
C GLY A 41 13.09 -6.58 -9.02
N PHE A 42 14.24 -7.15 -8.68
CA PHE A 42 14.62 -8.50 -9.11
C PHE A 42 14.33 -9.53 -8.02
N ASP A 43 13.69 -10.64 -8.40
CA ASP A 43 13.31 -11.70 -7.47
C ASP A 43 14.52 -12.53 -7.01
N PRO A 44 14.78 -12.63 -5.69
CA PRO A 44 15.60 -13.71 -5.17
C PRO A 44 14.85 -15.05 -5.30
N SER A 45 15.56 -16.16 -5.51
CA SER A 45 14.93 -17.48 -5.43
C SER A 45 14.66 -17.87 -3.98
N ASP A 46 13.41 -17.77 -3.53
CA ASP A 46 12.99 -18.10 -2.16
C ASP A 46 11.51 -18.53 -2.10
N THR A 47 11.02 -18.87 -0.92
CA THR A 47 9.62 -19.20 -0.63
C THR A 47 8.70 -18.01 -0.84
N ARG A 48 7.44 -18.28 -1.19
CA ARG A 48 6.41 -17.24 -1.40
C ARG A 48 6.25 -16.28 -0.21
N ALA A 49 6.32 -16.80 1.01
CA ALA A 49 6.22 -15.97 2.21
C ALA A 49 7.41 -15.02 2.36
N SER A 50 8.62 -15.50 2.04
CA SER A 50 9.84 -14.68 2.00
C SER A 50 9.72 -13.62 0.91
N LEU A 51 9.28 -13.99 -0.29
CA LEU A 51 9.07 -13.07 -1.41
C LEU A 51 8.06 -11.97 -1.09
N HIS A 52 6.92 -12.29 -0.47
CA HIS A 52 5.94 -11.27 -0.10
C HIS A 52 6.51 -10.25 0.91
N ARG A 53 7.38 -10.70 1.82
CA ARG A 53 8.06 -9.82 2.77
C ARG A 53 9.21 -9.05 2.10
N HIS A 54 9.89 -9.69 1.15
CA HIS A 54 10.93 -9.06 0.35
C HIS A 54 10.35 -7.94 -0.51
N PHE A 55 9.24 -8.16 -1.18
CA PHE A 55 8.60 -7.15 -2.01
C PHE A 55 7.72 -6.18 -1.24
N GLU A 56 7.67 -6.27 0.09
CA GLU A 56 6.88 -5.33 0.89
C GLU A 56 5.38 -5.38 0.58
N VAL A 57 4.87 -6.55 0.18
CA VAL A 57 3.48 -6.80 -0.23
C VAL A 57 2.71 -7.72 0.73
N ASP A 58 3.31 -8.09 1.87
CA ASP A 58 2.64 -8.90 2.87
C ASP A 58 1.55 -8.12 3.65
N ARG A 59 0.77 -8.86 4.44
CA ARG A 59 -0.35 -8.30 5.23
C ARG A 59 0.06 -7.16 6.15
N TYR A 60 1.28 -7.16 6.66
CA TYR A 60 1.77 -6.13 7.58
C TYR A 60 2.12 -4.84 6.84
N TYR A 61 2.67 -4.96 5.63
CA TYR A 61 2.91 -3.82 4.75
C TYR A 61 1.60 -3.19 4.27
N ILE A 62 0.59 -4.00 3.94
CA ILE A 62 -0.75 -3.52 3.58
C ILE A 62 -1.36 -2.70 4.73
N VAL A 63 -1.33 -3.22 5.96
CA VAL A 63 -1.89 -2.51 7.12
C VAL A 63 -1.10 -1.24 7.44
N HIS A 64 0.23 -1.28 7.34
CA HIS A 64 1.05 -0.08 7.52
C HIS A 64 0.73 1.00 6.48
N ALA A 65 0.63 0.61 5.21
CA ALA A 65 0.30 1.53 4.11
C ALA A 65 -1.06 2.19 4.32
N ASP A 66 -2.05 1.43 4.80
CA ASP A 66 -3.39 1.95 5.13
C ASP A 66 -3.34 2.96 6.30
N ILE A 67 -2.63 2.64 7.38
CA ILE A 67 -2.45 3.55 8.53
C ILE A 67 -1.72 4.84 8.12
N ASP A 68 -0.65 4.72 7.31
CA ASP A 68 0.09 5.87 6.81
C ASP A 68 -0.76 6.76 5.89
N ALA A 69 -1.54 6.15 5.00
CA ALA A 69 -2.47 6.86 4.13
C ALA A 69 -3.57 7.56 4.95
N MET A 70 -4.12 6.91 5.97
CA MET A 70 -5.09 7.54 6.88
C MET A 70 -4.48 8.67 7.72
N ALA A 71 -3.19 8.57 8.07
CA ALA A 71 -2.49 9.65 8.76
C ALA A 71 -2.30 10.89 7.84
N LYS A 72 -2.00 10.67 6.56
CA LYS A 72 -1.94 11.74 5.53
C LYS A 72 -3.30 12.41 5.32
N ASP A 73 -4.38 11.65 5.42
CA ASP A 73 -5.76 12.16 5.37
C ASP A 73 -6.20 12.86 6.67
N GLY A 74 -5.34 12.92 7.71
CA GLY A 74 -5.66 13.50 9.01
C GLY A 74 -6.62 12.68 9.88
N LYS A 75 -6.93 11.44 9.47
CA LYS A 75 -7.82 10.52 10.21
C LYS A 75 -7.10 9.70 11.27
N MET A 76 -5.78 9.59 11.16
CA MET A 76 -4.90 8.96 12.15
C MET A 76 -3.69 9.86 12.43
N THR A 77 -2.87 9.48 13.41
CA THR A 77 -1.69 10.26 13.79
C THR A 77 -0.40 9.58 13.34
N ALA A 78 0.67 10.37 13.17
CA ALA A 78 2.01 9.83 12.90
C ALA A 78 2.47 8.83 13.98
N LYS A 79 1.98 8.98 15.22
CA LYS A 79 2.25 8.02 16.32
C LYS A 79 1.67 6.64 16.03
N ASP A 80 0.51 6.56 15.38
CA ASP A 80 -0.11 5.29 15.01
C ASP A 80 0.72 4.57 13.94
N THR A 81 1.26 5.31 12.96
CA THR A 81 2.20 4.78 11.96
C THR A 81 3.48 4.26 12.64
N THR A 82 4.09 5.03 13.54
CA THR A 82 5.27 4.59 14.31
C THR A 82 4.98 3.35 15.15
N ARG A 83 3.78 3.25 15.74
CA ARG A 83 3.36 2.06 16.50
C ARG A 83 3.24 0.83 15.59
N ALA A 84 2.68 0.99 14.38
CA ALA A 84 2.54 -0.10 13.41
C ALA A 84 3.91 -0.64 12.97
N ILE A 85 4.89 0.23 12.69
CA ILE A 85 6.27 -0.17 12.35
C ILE A 85 6.87 -1.08 13.43
N LYS A 86 6.74 -0.67 14.70
CA LYS A 86 7.26 -1.42 15.84
C LYS A 86 6.53 -2.75 16.04
N LEU A 87 5.20 -2.74 15.96
CA LEU A 87 4.37 -3.93 16.17
C LEU A 87 4.65 -5.00 15.12
N TYR A 88 4.83 -4.59 13.87
CA TYR A 88 5.03 -5.49 12.75
C TYR A 88 6.49 -5.80 12.43
N LYS A 89 7.43 -5.24 13.21
CA LYS A 89 8.89 -5.43 13.02
C LYS A 89 9.29 -5.15 11.57
N ARG A 90 8.82 -4.02 11.05
CA ARG A 90 9.13 -3.57 9.70
C ARG A 90 10.57 -3.05 9.68
N ASP A 91 11.37 -3.56 8.77
CA ASP A 91 12.74 -3.11 8.59
C ASP A 91 12.73 -1.75 7.87
N GLN A 92 13.19 -0.71 8.55
CA GLN A 92 13.25 0.65 7.99
C GLN A 92 14.58 0.94 7.32
N ASP A 93 15.60 0.12 7.56
CA ASP A 93 16.95 0.30 7.05
C ASP A 93 17.18 -0.55 5.79
N LYS A 94 16.14 -1.26 5.34
CA LYS A 94 16.20 -2.10 4.15
C LYS A 94 16.41 -1.22 2.90
N PRO A 95 17.39 -1.56 2.05
CA PRO A 95 17.64 -0.83 0.81
C PRO A 95 16.46 -0.96 -0.16
N ASP A 96 16.32 0.05 -1.03
CA ASP A 96 15.29 0.07 -2.07
C ASP A 96 15.45 -1.14 -3.02
N LEU A 97 14.33 -1.71 -3.44
CA LEU A 97 14.27 -2.96 -4.21
C LEU A 97 14.83 -2.81 -5.62
N LEU A 98 14.94 -1.57 -6.11
CA LEU A 98 15.51 -1.23 -7.42
C LEU A 98 17.04 -1.10 -7.41
N GLY A 99 17.68 -1.14 -6.24
CA GLY A 99 19.15 -1.14 -6.12
C GLY A 99 19.85 0.12 -6.64
N VAL A 100 19.14 1.26 -6.68
CA VAL A 100 19.63 2.59 -7.10
C VAL A 100 19.94 3.49 -5.91
#